data_AF-A0AAD6CHR4-F1
#
_entry.id   AF-A0AAD6CHR4-F1
#
_cell.length_a   1.000
_cell.length_b   1.000
_cell.length_c   1.000
_cell.angle_alpha   90.00
_cell.angle_beta   90.00
_cell.angle_gamma   90.00
#
_symmetry.space_group_name_H-M   'P 1'
#
loop_
_entity.id
_entity.type
_entity.pdbx_description
1 polymer ?
#
loop_
_entity_poly.entity_id
_entity_poly.type
_entity_poly.pdbx_seq_one_letter_code
_entity_poly.pdbx_strand_id
1 'polypeptide(L)' 'MIQCESCTHWLHTKCVGLERANLPSFYVCMFCDQTPSRGNRIRSGYGPGGGPPSPLAHKSFRFRQSSR' A
#
# COMPACT_ATOMS: atom_id res chain seq x y z
N MET A 1 16.61 12.94 -10.59
CA MET A 1 15.49 12.48 -9.75
C MET A 1 14.57 13.65 -9.51
N ILE A 2 13.27 13.41 -9.35
CA ILE A 2 12.26 14.42 -9.04
C ILE A 2 11.39 13.90 -7.90
N GLN A 3 11.00 14.76 -6.98
CA GLN A 3 10.11 14.42 -5.88
C GLN A 3 8.66 14.68 -6.28
N CYS A 4 7.74 13.80 -5.87
CA CYS A 4 6.31 14.04 -5.99
C CYS A 4 5.78 14.82 -4.79
N GLU A 5 5.02 15.88 -5.02
CA GLU A 5 4.47 16.74 -3.97
C GLU A 5 3.31 16.07 -3.20
N SER A 6 2.59 15.13 -3.81
CA SER A 6 1.46 14.46 -3.16
C SER A 6 1.85 13.27 -2.27
N CYS A 7 2.89 12.52 -2.63
CA CYS A 7 3.30 11.31 -1.90
C CYS A 7 4.76 11.34 -1.41
N THR A 8 5.49 12.42 -1.67
CA THR A 8 6.89 12.65 -1.24
C THR A 8 7.93 11.63 -1.75
N HIS A 9 7.53 10.69 -2.62
CA HIS A 9 8.42 9.72 -3.24
C HIS A 9 9.35 10.36 -4.29
N TRP A 10 10.55 9.79 -4.42
CA TRP A 10 11.55 10.18 -5.41
C TRP A 10 11.48 9.28 -6.63
N LEU A 11 11.33 9.89 -7.81
CA LEU A 11 11.23 9.19 -9.08
C LEU A 11 12.38 9.58 -10.00
N HIS A 12 12.73 8.66 -10.89
CA HIS A 12 13.68 8.91 -11.95
C HIS A 12 13.02 9.75 -13.04
N THR A 13 13.55 10.93 -13.35
CA THR A 13 13.02 11.85 -14.36
C THR A 13 12.87 11.17 -15.73
N LYS A 14 13.86 10.36 -16.11
CA LYS A 14 13.83 9.53 -17.32
C LYS A 14 12.70 8.49 -17.32
N CYS A 15 12.39 7.89 -16.17
CA CYS A 15 11.33 6.87 -16.07
C CYS A 15 9.92 7.47 -16.12
N VAL A 16 9.78 8.78 -15.85
CA VAL A 16 8.50 9.49 -15.90
C VAL A 16 8.37 10.41 -17.13
N GLY A 17 9.27 10.28 -18.11
CA GLY A 17 9.22 11.05 -19.35
C GLY A 17 9.54 12.54 -19.20
N LEU A 18 10.19 12.94 -18.10
CA LEU A 18 10.59 14.32 -17.86
C LEU A 18 12.02 14.57 -18.33
N GLU A 19 12.20 15.65 -19.09
CA GLU A 19 13.51 16.13 -19.51
C GLU A 19 14.10 17.09 -18.48
N ARG A 20 15.42 17.00 -18.23
CA ARG A 20 16.09 17.80 -17.19
C ARG A 20 16.09 19.30 -17.50
N ALA A 21 16.00 19.66 -18.77
CA ALA A 21 15.97 21.06 -19.21
C ALA A 21 14.65 21.77 -18.85
N ASN A 22 13.56 21.03 -18.63
CA ASN A 22 12.21 21.58 -18.43
C ASN A 22 11.49 20.87 -17.27
N LEU A 23 12.14 20.82 -16.11
CA LEU A 23 11.53 20.28 -14.89
C LEU A 23 10.49 21.28 -14.34
N PRO A 24 9.22 20.89 -14.16
CA PRO A 24 8.24 21.74 -13.51
C PRO A 24 8.62 21.95 -12.03
N SER A 25 8.29 23.12 -11.48
CA SER A 25 8.48 23.42 -10.05
C SER A 25 7.55 22.61 -9.15
N PHE A 26 6.40 22.17 -9.68
CA PHE A 26 5.40 21.38 -8.97
C PHE A 26 5.08 20.12 -9.78
N TYR A 27 5.40 18.94 -9.23
CA TYR A 27 5.21 17.67 -9.91
C TYR A 27 4.35 16.71 -9.07
N VAL A 28 3.29 16.20 -9.69
CA VAL A 28 2.46 15.12 -9.16
C VAL A 28 2.68 13.89 -10.01
N CYS A 29 3.05 12.77 -9.39
CA CYS A 29 3.32 11.55 -10.14
C CYS A 29 2.02 10.92 -10.68
N MET A 30 2.14 10.20 -11.80
CA MET A 30 1.02 9.51 -12.43
C MET A 30 0.26 8.56 -11.49
N PHE A 31 0.92 8.03 -10.45
CA PHE A 31 0.28 7.18 -9.44
C PHE A 31 -0.67 7.97 -8.54
N CYS A 32 -0.30 9.21 -8.18
CA CYS A 32 -1.15 10.10 -7.41
C CYS A 32 -2.28 10.66 -8.27
N ASP A 33 -2.01 11.00 -9.53
CA ASP A 33 -3.01 11.52 -10.47
C ASP A 33 -4.08 10.47 -10.82
N GLN A 34 -3.68 9.20 -11.03
CA GLN A 34 -4.60 8.10 -11.29
C GLN A 34 -5.33 7.58 -10.05
N THR A 35 -5.04 8.11 -8.86
CA THR A 35 -5.86 7.81 -7.69
C THR A 35 -7.10 8.68 -7.82
N PRO A 36 -8.27 8.16 -8.30
CA PRO A 36 -9.47 8.98 -8.34
C PRO A 36 -9.67 9.49 -6.93
N SER A 37 -9.59 10.81 -6.79
CA SER A 37 -9.72 11.50 -5.52
C SER A 37 -10.87 10.83 -4.77
N ARG A 38 -10.54 10.02 -3.76
CA ARG A 38 -11.52 9.55 -2.77
C ARG A 38 -11.82 10.75 -1.88
N GLY A 39 -12.22 11.85 -2.50
CA GLY A 39 -12.88 12.98 -1.89
C GLY A 39 -14.09 12.42 -1.20
N ASN A 40 -13.91 12.14 0.09
CA ASN A 40 -14.92 12.17 1.11
C ASN A 40 -16.20 11.36 0.79
N ARG A 41 -16.10 10.03 0.80
CA ARG A 41 -17.22 9.20 1.29
C ARG A 41 -16.75 8.29 2.41
N ILE A 42 -17.06 8.75 3.61
CA ILE A 42 -17.56 7.95 4.74
C ILE A 42 -16.74 6.70 5.09
N ARG A 43 -15.94 6.86 6.14
CA ARG A 43 -15.52 5.87 7.15
C ARG A 43 -16.25 4.51 7.10
N SER A 44 -15.49 3.44 6.93
CA SER A 44 -15.53 2.23 7.77
C SER A 44 -14.32 1.40 7.32
N GLY A 45 -13.17 1.58 7.96
CA GLY A 45 -12.97 0.95 9.24
C GLY A 45 -12.51 -0.48 8.96
N TYR A 46 -11.19 -0.67 8.93
CA TYR A 46 -10.62 -1.92 9.40
C TYR A 46 -11.14 -2.09 10.83
N GLY A 47 -12.28 -2.77 10.99
CA GLY A 47 -12.71 -3.27 12.27
C GLY A 47 -11.67 -4.27 12.79
N PRO A 48 -11.45 -4.36 14.10
CA PRO A 48 -10.57 -5.37 14.66
C PRO A 48 -11.20 -6.74 14.44
N GLY A 49 -10.80 -7.47 13.39
CA GLY A 49 -11.25 -8.85 13.18
C GLY A 49 -11.46 -9.34 11.74
N GLY A 50 -11.18 -8.53 10.71
CA GLY A 50 -11.49 -8.89 9.31
C GLY A 50 -10.35 -9.50 8.48
N GLY A 51 -9.37 -10.16 9.09
CA GLY A 51 -8.34 -10.90 8.34
C GLY A 51 -8.74 -12.36 8.14
N PRO A 52 -8.45 -13.00 6.98
CA PRO A 52 -8.64 -14.44 6.85
C PRO A 52 -7.82 -15.16 7.95
N PRO A 53 -8.37 -16.19 8.62
CA PRO A 53 -7.68 -16.86 9.70
C PRO A 53 -6.38 -17.50 9.17
N SER A 54 -5.28 -17.26 9.88
CA SER A 54 -3.96 -17.77 9.51
C SER A 54 -3.98 -19.30 9.39
N PRO A 55 -3.47 -19.88 8.29
CA PRO A 55 -3.48 -21.33 8.05
C PRO A 55 -2.64 -22.14 9.06
N LEU A 56 -1.88 -21.48 9.93
CA LEU A 56 -1.09 -22.09 11.01
C LEU A 56 -1.88 -22.34 12.31
N ALA A 57 -3.13 -21.88 12.44
CA ALA A 57 -3.88 -21.96 13.70
C ALA A 57 -4.39 -23.38 14.06
N HIS A 58 -4.37 -24.33 13.12
CA HIS A 58 -4.93 -25.68 13.34
C HIS A 58 -3.93 -26.73 13.83
N LYS A 59 -2.65 -26.41 14.06
CA LYS A 59 -1.69 -27.39 14.57
C LYS A 59 -1.34 -27.13 16.03
N SER A 60 -2.33 -27.30 16.92
CA SER A 60 -2.08 -27.42 18.36
C SER A 60 -1.83 -28.88 18.73
N PHE A 61 -0.72 -29.09 19.45
CA PHE A 61 -0.21 -30.35 19.97
C PHE A 61 -1.29 -31.17 20.71
N ARG A 62 -1.57 -32.40 20.25
CA ARG A 62 -2.23 -33.42 21.08
C ARG A 62 -1.19 -34.44 21.53
N PHE A 63 -0.50 -34.13 22.62
CA PHE A 63 0.26 -35.10 23.39
C PHE A 63 -0.71 -35.95 24.23
N ARG A 64 -0.70 -37.27 23.97
CA ARG A 64 -0.80 -38.43 24.89
C ARG A 64 -2.06 -38.65 25.75
N GLN A 65 -2.65 -39.86 25.62
CA GLN A 65 -3.16 -40.81 26.66
C GLN A 65 -3.92 -41.96 25.94
N SER A 66 -3.47 -43.22 25.92
CA SER A 66 -3.45 -44.30 26.95
C SER A 66 -4.66 -45.25 26.88
N SER A 67 -4.36 -46.58 26.88
CA SER A 67 -5.24 -47.75 27.14
C SER A 67 -6.33 -48.05 26.10
N ARG A 68 -6.56 -49.28 25.62
CA ARG A 68 -6.22 -50.65 26.05
C ARG A 68 -5.84 -51.51 24.85
#